data_AF-E4Z525-F1
#
_entry.id   AF-E4Z525-F1
#
_cell.length_a   1.000
_cell.length_b   1.000
_cell.length_c   1.000
_cell.angle_alpha   90.00
_cell.angle_beta   90.00
_cell.angle_gamma   90.00
#
_symmetry.space_group_name_H-M   'P 1'
#
loop_
_entity.id
_entity.type
_entity.pdbx_description
1 polymer ?
#
loop_
_entity_poly.entity_id
_entity_poly.type
_entity_poly.pdbx_seq_one_letter_code
_entity_poly.pdbx_strand_id
1 'polypeptide(L)'
;FSIDRVFRNETLDNTHLAEFHQVEGLIADYNVSLADLIGVLHTFFKKLGIEKLKFKPAYNPYTEPSMEIFSYHEGLGKWTEIGNSGMFRPEMLRPMGLPENVSVIAWGLSLERPAMIKYKMNNIRYI
;
A
#
# COMPACT_ATOMS: atom_id res chain seq x y z
N PHE A 1 -1.50 12.51 2.69
CA PHE A 1 -0.49 11.45 2.50
C PHE A 1 0.67 11.75 3.43
N SER A 2 1.40 10.72 3.86
CA SER A 2 2.60 10.82 4.69
C SER A 2 3.69 9.94 4.11
N ILE A 3 4.94 10.34 4.34
CA ILE A 3 6.12 9.53 4.07
C ILE A 3 6.97 9.65 5.31
N ASP A 4 7.11 8.56 6.04
CA ASP A 4 7.88 8.57 7.28
C ASP A 4 8.54 7.23 7.54
N ARG A 5 9.54 7.23 8.42
CA ARG A 5 10.27 6.05 8.83
C ARG A 5 9.49 5.29 9.89
N VAL A 6 9.34 3.99 9.68
CA VAL A 6 8.71 3.06 10.62
C VAL A 6 9.72 2.05 11.12
N PHE A 7 9.51 1.58 12.34
CA PHE A 7 10.41 0.65 13.04
C PHE A 7 9.68 -0.65 13.28
N ARG A 8 10.30 -1.77 12.89
CA ARG A 8 9.80 -3.11 13.17
C ARG A 8 10.87 -3.94 13.84
N ASN A 9 10.49 -4.64 14.90
CA ASN A 9 11.36 -5.62 15.54
C ASN A 9 11.31 -6.95 14.77
N GLU A 10 11.79 -6.92 13.52
CA GLU A 10 11.91 -8.09 12.65
C GLU A 10 13.38 -8.50 12.49
N THR A 11 13.64 -9.80 12.36
CA THR A 11 14.99 -10.31 12.12
C THR A 11 15.50 -9.83 10.76
N LEU A 12 16.64 -9.14 10.74
CA LEU A 12 17.27 -8.66 9.50
C LEU A 12 17.56 -9.82 8.54
N ASP A 13 16.94 -9.81 7.37
CA ASP A 13 17.28 -10.69 6.26
C ASP A 13 17.58 -9.87 4.98
N ASN A 14 17.56 -10.50 3.81
CA ASN A 14 17.83 -9.81 2.54
C ASN A 14 16.61 -9.04 2.00
N THR A 15 15.45 -9.20 2.63
CA THR A 15 14.13 -8.69 2.21
C THR A 15 13.44 -7.83 3.27
N HIS A 16 13.87 -7.90 4.53
CA HIS A 16 13.31 -7.20 5.67
C HIS A 16 14.37 -6.34 6.35
N LEU A 17 14.05 -5.05 6.52
CA LEU A 17 14.84 -4.07 7.28
C LEU A 17 14.12 -3.78 8.60
N ALA A 18 14.89 -3.58 9.68
CA ALA A 18 14.35 -3.14 10.97
C ALA A 18 13.78 -1.72 10.90
N GLU A 19 14.27 -0.91 9.97
CA GLU A 19 13.83 0.45 9.69
C GLU A 19 13.58 0.60 8.19
N PHE A 20 12.40 1.10 7.81
CA PHE A 20 12.08 1.39 6.41
C PHE A 20 11.09 2.55 6.31
N HIS A 21 10.95 3.15 5.13
CA HIS A 21 10.05 4.27 4.89
C HIS A 21 8.73 3.78 4.35
N GLN A 22 7.67 4.13 5.07
CA GLN A 22 6.30 3.84 4.67
C GLN A 22 5.69 5.06 4.01
N VAL A 23 5.16 4.88 2.81
CA VAL A 23 4.35 5.86 2.10
C VAL A 23 2.89 5.48 2.31
N GLU A 24 2.12 6.38 2.91
CA GLU A 24 0.70 6.17 3.16
C GLU A 24 -0.15 7.25 2.51
N GLY A 25 -1.27 6.83 1.95
CA GLY A 25 -2.31 7.71 1.42
C GLY A 25 -3.67 7.30 1.95
N LEU A 26 -4.53 8.29 2.15
CA LEU A 26 -5.95 8.07 2.43
C LEU A 26 -6.78 9.16 1.76
N ILE A 27 -8.02 8.82 1.44
CA ILE A 27 -9.05 9.75 0.96
C ILE A 27 -10.29 9.49 1.80
N ALA A 28 -10.79 10.55 2.44
CA ALA A 28 -12.03 10.55 3.19
C ALA A 28 -13.05 11.40 2.44
N ASP A 29 -14.15 10.81 2.01
CA ASP A 29 -15.22 11.49 1.29
C ASP A 29 -16.54 10.70 1.44
N TYR A 30 -17.64 11.27 0.95
CA TYR A 30 -18.95 10.67 1.00
C TYR A 30 -19.11 9.57 -0.03
N ASN A 31 -19.56 8.38 0.41
CA ASN A 31 -19.87 7.23 -0.45
C ASN A 31 -18.69 6.72 -1.30
N VAL A 32 -17.44 6.88 -0.85
CA VAL A 32 -16.29 6.26 -1.53
C VAL A 32 -16.33 4.75 -1.42
N SER A 33 -15.96 4.08 -2.50
CA SER A 33 -16.06 2.64 -2.67
C SER A 33 -14.71 1.99 -2.94
N LEU A 34 -14.69 0.65 -2.95
CA LEU A 34 -13.51 -0.12 -3.35
C LEU A 34 -13.09 0.17 -4.80
N ALA A 35 -14.03 0.50 -5.68
CA ALA A 35 -13.74 0.85 -7.06
C ALA A 35 -12.94 2.16 -7.16
N ASP A 36 -13.24 3.13 -6.31
CA ASP A 36 -12.49 4.39 -6.23
C ASP A 36 -11.06 4.15 -5.76
N LEU A 37 -10.88 3.29 -4.75
CA LEU A 37 -9.55 2.87 -4.28
C LEU A 37 -8.75 2.22 -5.41
N ILE A 38 -9.33 1.28 -6.14
CA ILE A 38 -8.68 0.63 -7.29
C ILE A 38 -8.29 1.67 -8.36
N GLY A 39 -9.18 2.63 -8.67
CA GLY A 39 -8.91 3.71 -9.63
C GLY A 39 -7.76 4.63 -9.21
N VAL A 40 -7.73 4.99 -7.93
CA VAL A 40 -6.64 5.78 -7.32
C VAL A 40 -5.33 5.02 -7.40
N LEU A 41 -5.31 3.73 -7.04
CA LEU A 41 -4.11 2.89 -7.08
C LEU A 41 -3.58 2.73 -8.52
N HIS A 42 -4.44 2.50 -9.50
CA HIS A 42 -4.04 2.49 -10.91
C HIS A 42 -3.40 3.81 -11.33
N THR A 43 -4.00 4.95 -10.95
CA THR A 43 -3.47 6.27 -11.29
C THR A 43 -2.13 6.54 -10.61
N PHE A 44 -2.01 6.18 -9.33
CA PHE A 44 -0.82 6.33 -8.53
C PHE A 44 0.35 5.53 -9.11
N PHE A 45 0.17 4.24 -9.34
CA PHE A 45 1.22 3.37 -9.86
C PHE A 45 1.57 3.66 -11.33
N LYS A 46 0.60 4.07 -12.15
CA LYS A 46 0.87 4.50 -13.52
C LYS A 46 1.83 5.70 -13.55
N LYS A 47 1.68 6.67 -12.63
CA LYS A 47 2.62 7.79 -12.49
C LYS A 47 4.02 7.36 -12.07
N LEU A 48 4.16 6.19 -11.44
CA LEU A 48 5.44 5.57 -11.10
C LEU A 48 6.01 4.68 -12.23
N GLY A 49 5.31 4.56 -13.36
CA GLY A 49 5.69 3.69 -14.48
C GLY A 49 5.33 2.21 -14.27
N ILE A 50 4.40 1.92 -13.35
CA ILE A 50 3.94 0.56 -13.05
C ILE A 50 2.51 0.39 -13.58
N GLU A 51 2.35 -0.43 -14.61
CA GLU A 51 1.05 -0.61 -15.29
C GLU A 51 0.39 -1.98 -15.03
N LYS A 52 1.20 -3.03 -14.86
CA LYS A 52 0.73 -4.40 -14.65
C LYS A 52 0.36 -4.60 -13.18
N LEU A 53 -0.85 -4.24 -12.78
CA LEU A 53 -1.36 -4.43 -11.42
C LEU A 53 -2.29 -5.64 -11.29
N LYS A 54 -2.24 -6.28 -10.13
CA LYS A 54 -3.23 -7.25 -9.66
C LYS A 54 -3.58 -6.96 -8.21
N PHE A 55 -4.83 -7.17 -7.85
CA PHE A 55 -5.30 -7.02 -6.48
C PHE A 55 -5.72 -8.39 -5.94
N LYS A 56 -5.29 -8.70 -4.72
CA LYS A 56 -5.64 -9.94 -4.03
C LYS A 56 -6.39 -9.58 -2.75
N PRO A 57 -7.56 -10.16 -2.46
CA PRO A 57 -8.20 -10.00 -1.17
C PRO A 57 -7.23 -10.34 -0.04
N ALA A 58 -7.26 -9.51 0.99
CA ALA A 58 -6.40 -9.63 2.16
C ALA A 58 -7.20 -9.40 3.43
N TYR A 59 -6.54 -9.55 4.57
CA TYR A 59 -7.11 -9.20 5.87
C TYR A 59 -6.22 -8.16 6.53
N ASN A 60 -6.79 -7.01 6.90
CA ASN A 60 -6.18 -6.09 7.84
C ASN A 60 -7.19 -5.81 8.97
N PRO A 61 -6.76 -5.73 10.24
CA PRO A 61 -7.67 -5.53 11.37
C PRO A 61 -8.52 -4.25 11.29
N TYR A 62 -8.02 -3.21 10.62
CA TYR A 62 -8.61 -1.88 10.57
C TYR A 62 -9.26 -1.53 9.22
N THR A 63 -9.21 -2.42 8.22
CA THR A 63 -9.91 -2.23 6.94
C THR A 63 -10.82 -3.41 6.58
N GLU A 64 -11.99 -3.10 6.02
CA GLU A 64 -12.93 -4.07 5.46
C GLU A 64 -13.75 -3.37 4.36
N PRO A 65 -13.63 -3.75 3.07
CA PRO A 65 -12.72 -4.77 2.50
C PRO A 65 -11.24 -4.35 2.47
N SER A 66 -10.34 -5.33 2.33
CA SER A 66 -8.89 -5.15 2.22
C SER A 66 -8.30 -5.83 0.98
N MET A 67 -7.23 -5.25 0.42
CA MET A 67 -6.54 -5.77 -0.77
C MET A 67 -5.02 -5.58 -0.70
N GLU A 68 -4.27 -6.65 -0.96
CA GLU A 68 -2.86 -6.58 -1.35
C GLU A 68 -2.73 -6.17 -2.82
N ILE A 69 -1.66 -5.45 -3.13
CA ILE A 69 -1.36 -4.91 -4.45
C ILE A 69 -0.11 -5.59 -4.98
N PHE A 70 -0.23 -6.21 -6.14
CA PHE A 70 0.86 -6.90 -6.82
C PHE A 70 1.20 -6.21 -8.14
N SER A 71 2.49 -6.21 -8.47
CA SER A 71 2.97 -5.84 -9.80
C SER A 71 3.87 -6.91 -10.40
N TYR A 72 3.86 -7.02 -11.73
CA TYR A 72 4.74 -7.93 -12.44
C TYR A 72 6.16 -7.35 -12.56
N HIS A 73 7.11 -8.00 -11.90
CA HIS A 73 8.52 -7.61 -11.95
C HIS A 73 9.21 -8.27 -13.13
N GLU A 74 9.47 -7.50 -14.21
CA GLU A 74 10.05 -8.07 -15.44
C GLU A 74 11.42 -8.73 -15.21
N GLY A 75 12.29 -8.12 -14.39
CA GLY A 75 13.60 -8.70 -14.06
C GLY A 75 13.57 -10.02 -13.28
N LEU A 76 12.47 -10.34 -12.58
CA LEU A 76 12.31 -11.57 -11.79
C LEU A 76 11.31 -12.54 -12.43
N GLY A 77 10.62 -12.12 -13.51
CA GLY A 77 9.61 -12.91 -14.19
C GLY A 77 8.37 -13.28 -13.35
N LYS A 78 8.11 -12.58 -12.24
CA LYS A 78 7.05 -12.96 -11.28
C LYS A 78 6.24 -11.77 -10.76
N TRP A 79 5.03 -12.06 -10.27
CA TRP A 79 4.22 -11.11 -9.52
C TRP A 79 4.81 -10.91 -8.13
N THR A 80 5.04 -9.66 -7.74
CA THR A 80 5.61 -9.27 -6.46
C THR A 80 4.68 -8.29 -5.76
N GLU A 81 4.51 -8.46 -4.45
CA GLU A 81 3.71 -7.57 -3.62
C GLU A 81 4.42 -6.21 -3.48
N ILE A 82 3.70 -5.14 -3.81
CA ILE A 82 4.21 -3.76 -3.80
C ILE A 82 3.47 -2.84 -2.85
N GLY A 83 2.41 -3.30 -2.20
CA GLY A 83 1.66 -2.52 -1.23
C GLY A 83 0.42 -3.24 -0.72
N ASN A 84 -0.25 -2.62 0.26
CA ASN A 84 -1.49 -3.07 0.86
C ASN A 84 -2.47 -1.89 0.95
N SER A 85 -3.76 -2.16 0.96
CA SER A 85 -4.81 -1.15 0.91
C SER A 85 -6.15 -1.68 1.44
N GLY A 86 -7.09 -0.79 1.69
CA GLY A 86 -8.44 -1.16 2.07
C GLY A 86 -9.32 0.03 2.43
N MET A 87 -10.54 -0.26 2.84
CA MET A 87 -11.51 0.72 3.34
C MET A 87 -11.54 0.67 4.86
N PHE A 88 -11.35 1.79 5.55
CA PHE A 88 -11.38 1.78 7.02
C PHE A 88 -12.73 1.32 7.54
N ARG A 89 -12.65 0.47 8.58
CA ARG A 89 -13.81 -0.11 9.24
C ARG A 89 -14.63 0.97 9.96
N PRO A 90 -15.97 0.91 9.95
CA PRO A 90 -16.81 1.85 10.70
C PRO A 90 -16.49 1.90 12.19
N GLU A 91 -16.08 0.78 12.80
CA GLU A 91 -15.69 0.70 14.21
C GLU A 91 -14.43 1.53 14.54
N MET A 92 -13.59 1.81 13.54
CA MET A 92 -12.42 2.68 13.66
C MET A 92 -12.81 4.16 13.47
N LEU A 93 -13.73 4.46 12.55
CA LEU A 93 -14.12 5.83 12.19
C LEU A 93 -15.14 6.45 13.16
N ARG A 94 -16.11 5.67 13.66
CA ARG A 94 -17.19 6.17 14.54
C ARG A 94 -16.68 6.82 15.83
N PRO A 95 -15.71 6.24 16.57
CA PRO A 95 -15.16 6.88 17.77
C PRO A 95 -14.47 8.22 17.49
N MET A 96 -14.05 8.49 16.25
CA MET A 96 -13.44 9.75 15.84
C MET A 96 -14.46 10.87 15.57
N GLY A 97 -15.77 10.57 15.64
CA GLY A 97 -16.84 11.54 15.41
C GLY A 97 -17.11 11.86 13.94
N LEU A 98 -16.67 11.01 13.01
CA LEU A 98 -16.97 11.18 11.60
C LEU A 98 -18.45 10.88 11.29
N PRO A 99 -19.10 11.64 10.38
CA PRO A 99 -20.47 11.36 9.95
C PRO A 99 -20.61 9.94 9.35
N GLU A 100 -21.76 9.30 9.54
CA GLU A 100 -21.98 7.90 9.10
C GLU A 100 -21.85 7.68 7.58
N ASN A 101 -22.07 8.72 6.79
CA ASN A 101 -21.95 8.68 5.33
C ASN A 101 -20.53 8.98 4.82
N VAL A 102 -19.58 9.30 5.71
CA VAL A 102 -18.17 9.43 5.36
C VAL A 102 -17.53 8.05 5.38
N SER A 103 -16.87 7.71 4.28
CA SER A 103 -16.03 6.51 4.17
C SER A 103 -14.59 6.92 3.87
N VAL A 104 -13.64 6.07 4.27
CA VAL A 104 -12.22 6.36 4.09
C VAL A 104 -11.55 5.18 3.38
N ILE A 105 -10.95 5.44 2.23
CA ILE A 105 -10.10 4.49 1.52
C ILE A 105 -8.64 4.83 1.83
N ALA A 106 -7.81 3.82 2.05
CA ALA A 106 -6.40 4.02 2.40
C ALA A 106 -5.51 2.97 1.72
N TRP A 107 -4.24 3.35 1.52
CA TRP A 107 -3.20 2.46 1.00
C TRP A 107 -1.84 2.79 1.61
N GLY A 108 -0.98 1.78 1.67
CA GLY A 108 0.37 1.85 2.19
C GLY A 108 1.33 1.01 1.36
N LEU A 109 2.54 1.52 1.16
CA LEU A 109 3.62 0.81 0.48
C LEU A 109 4.98 1.19 1.06
N SER A 110 5.91 0.24 1.05
CA SER A 110 7.32 0.53 1.34
C SER A 110 7.93 1.28 0.16
N LEU A 111 8.71 2.32 0.44
CA LEU A 111 9.41 3.11 -0.58
C LEU A 111 10.55 2.32 -1.25
N GLU A 112 11.17 1.45 -0.48
CA GLU A 112 12.35 0.69 -0.86
C GLU A 112 12.04 -0.31 -1.97
N ARG A 113 10.88 -1.00 -1.93
CA ARG A 113 10.52 -1.99 -2.97
C ARG A 113 10.34 -1.37 -4.36
N PRO A 114 9.52 -0.31 -4.57
CA PRO A 114 9.45 0.41 -5.84
C PRO A 114 10.80 1.00 -6.28
N ALA A 115 11.61 1.49 -5.33
CA ALA A 115 12.95 2.01 -5.64
C ALA A 115 13.85 0.90 -6.19
N MET A 116 13.88 -0.29 -5.57
CA MET A 116 14.61 -1.45 -6.07
C MET A 116 14.18 -1.85 -7.49
N ILE A 117 12.86 -1.86 -7.75
CA ILE A 117 12.31 -2.17 -9.08
C ILE A 117 12.77 -1.12 -10.12
N LYS A 118 12.65 0.17 -9.78
CA LYS A 118 12.99 1.27 -10.68
C LYS A 118 14.49 1.35 -10.98
N TYR A 119 15.33 1.14 -9.96
CA TYR A 119 16.79 1.22 -10.09
C TYR A 119 17.46 -0.13 -10.35
N LYS A 120 16.69 -1.22 -10.54
CA LYS A 120 17.18 -2.58 -10.80
C LYS A 120 18.18 -3.07 -9.74
N MET A 121 17.91 -2.75 -8.47
CA MET A 121 18.76 -3.17 -7.35
C MET A 121 18.29 -4.51 -6.81
N ASN A 122 19.23 -5.42 -6.55
CA ASN A 122 18.94 -6.78 -6.10
C ASN A 122 18.91 -6.95 -4.57
N ASN A 123 19.32 -5.92 -3.81
CA ASN A 123 19.39 -5.99 -2.36
C ASN A 123 19.02 -4.64 -1.73
N ILE A 124 18.09 -4.69 -0.78
CA ILE A 124 17.50 -3.54 -0.10
C ILE A 124 18.50 -2.78 0.80
N ARG A 125 19.60 -3.43 1.23
CA ARG A 125 20.62 -2.83 2.11
C ARG A 125 21.50 -1.78 1.45
N TYR A 126 21.42 -1.64 0.13
CA TYR A 126 22.21 -0.66 -0.64
C TYR A 126 21.41 0.62 -1.00
N ILE A 127 20.17 0.73 -0.50
CA ILE A 127 19.35 1.95 -0.55
C ILE A 127 19.58 2.73 0.74
#